data_AF-A0A7C4WEQ3-F1
#
_entry.id   AF-A0A7C4WEQ3-F1
#
_cell.length_a   1.000
_cell.length_b   1.000
_cell.length_c   1.000
_cell.angle_alpha   90.00
_cell.angle_beta   90.00
_cell.angle_gamma   90.00
#
_symmetry.space_group_name_H-M   'P 1'
#
loop_
_entity.id
_entity.type
_entity.pdbx_description
1 polymer ?
#
loop_
_entity_poly.entity_id
_entity_poly.type
_entity_poly.pdbx_seq_one_letter_code
_entity_poly.pdbx_strand_id
1 'polypeptide(L)'
;MLTLAALGLGLGFGRASPLYEALSFLPVFDLAWKTARAVFLLSFAMSALAAWGLEQGRRFGWNPLGVLFIAVGMVGSIPVVLRVVPEGLPRERALMGLALAGMWTLGWLGGLRASKRWGRWIPIAFLLGEHLMISSTVEIEPHSPLQGFDHPQALAFLQADPGWFRVDVDPAAWALWPPNALQVAGFDTPLGSGNPMNLRAFSTFYWMIPNRTAPAYRMLGVKYIVVPKGQPPGGEGIWPVFVDDPQVDLHLHTGALPRAWLVYRTEVVAAQAEALPRVLAPDFTPERVAVVEGGPLLNGEGKGRVELLRVEPNRLELRVETDAPALLALSEVFHPGWQAYLDGQAVPIYRINFAFRGVFIPPGPHDLVMVFRPASLTLGLALAAVALVVILLSNWALDKRAV
;
A
#
# COMPACT_ATOMS: atom_id res chain seq x y z
N MET A 1 -23.01 20.75 12.91
CA MET A 1 -21.79 20.03 13.35
C MET A 1 -22.09 19.00 14.43
N LEU A 2 -22.78 19.32 15.53
CA LEU A 2 -23.16 18.33 16.56
C LEU A 2 -23.94 17.14 15.98
N THR A 3 -24.92 17.39 15.10
CA THR A 3 -25.66 16.33 14.40
C THR A 3 -24.74 15.44 13.55
N LEU A 4 -23.73 16.04 12.90
CA LEU A 4 -22.76 15.31 12.08
C LEU A 4 -21.84 14.45 12.95
N ALA A 5 -21.41 14.96 14.11
CA ALA A 5 -20.64 14.19 15.09
C ALA A 5 -21.47 13.03 15.68
N ALA A 6 -22.75 13.26 16.01
CA ALA A 6 -23.65 12.22 16.51
C ALA A 6 -23.92 11.14 15.45
N LEU A 7 -24.12 11.53 14.19
CA LEU A 7 -24.22 10.59 13.06
C LEU A 7 -22.91 9.82 12.87
N GLY A 8 -21.76 10.50 12.94
CA GLY A 8 -20.44 9.87 12.86
C GLY A 8 -20.22 8.83 13.96
N LEU A 9 -20.52 9.16 15.21
CA LEU A 9 -20.48 8.22 16.33
C LEU A 9 -21.45 7.05 16.13
N GLY A 10 -22.70 7.36 15.79
CA GLY A 10 -23.72 6.34 15.52
C GLY A 10 -23.35 5.40 14.37
N LEU A 11 -22.61 5.85 13.36
CA LEU A 11 -22.14 4.97 12.28
C LEU A 11 -20.80 4.28 12.61
N GLY A 12 -19.99 4.89 13.49
CA GLY A 12 -18.66 4.40 13.85
C GLY A 12 -18.66 3.16 14.72
N PHE A 13 -19.69 2.97 15.56
CA PHE A 13 -19.87 1.73 16.33
C PHE A 13 -20.31 0.53 15.48
N GLY A 14 -20.57 0.72 14.18
CA GLY A 14 -20.98 -0.36 13.28
C GLY A 14 -22.20 -1.08 13.79
N ARG A 15 -22.20 -2.42 13.72
CA ARG A 15 -23.32 -3.26 14.16
C ARG A 15 -23.71 -3.11 15.64
N ALA A 16 -22.87 -2.50 16.48
CA ALA A 16 -23.24 -2.18 17.86
C ALA A 16 -24.14 -0.93 17.98
N SER A 17 -24.40 -0.23 16.87
CA SER A 17 -25.28 0.94 16.84
C SER A 17 -26.61 0.64 16.14
N PRO A 18 -27.75 1.02 16.75
CA PRO A 18 -29.06 0.93 16.11
C PRO A 18 -29.15 1.68 14.79
N LEU A 19 -28.37 2.76 14.63
CA LEU A 19 -28.35 3.56 13.41
C LEU A 19 -27.70 2.81 12.25
N TYR A 20 -26.60 2.10 12.49
CA TYR A 20 -25.95 1.30 11.45
C TYR A 20 -26.83 0.12 11.07
N GLU A 21 -27.40 -0.57 12.07
CA GLU A 21 -28.30 -1.70 11.85
C GLU A 21 -29.51 -1.29 11.01
N ALA A 22 -30.15 -0.16 11.35
CA ALA A 22 -31.23 0.44 10.59
C ALA A 22 -30.84 0.96 9.20
N LEU A 23 -29.56 0.98 8.82
CA LEU A 23 -29.14 1.38 7.47
C LEU A 23 -28.54 0.22 6.68
N SER A 24 -28.11 -0.84 7.37
CA SER A 24 -27.50 -2.04 6.79
C SER A 24 -28.43 -2.83 5.85
N PHE A 25 -29.75 -2.66 5.98
CA PHE A 25 -30.72 -3.27 5.07
C PHE A 25 -30.77 -2.60 3.68
N LEU A 26 -30.21 -1.39 3.55
CA LEU A 26 -30.21 -0.66 2.28
C LEU A 26 -29.21 -1.32 1.30
N PRO A 27 -29.62 -1.61 0.05
CA PRO A 27 -28.71 -2.09 -0.97
C PRO A 27 -27.51 -1.17 -1.11
N VAL A 28 -26.31 -1.71 -1.31
CA VAL A 28 -25.03 -0.98 -1.47
C VAL A 28 -24.46 -0.37 -0.18
N PHE A 29 -25.27 -0.05 0.85
CA PHE A 29 -24.75 0.56 2.09
C PHE A 29 -23.75 -0.36 2.80
N ASP A 30 -24.13 -1.62 3.05
CA ASP A 30 -23.25 -2.61 3.70
C ASP A 30 -22.04 -3.00 2.83
N LEU A 31 -22.13 -2.81 1.51
CA LEU A 31 -21.03 -3.07 0.56
C LEU A 31 -20.02 -1.91 0.48
N ALA A 32 -20.49 -0.67 0.65
CA ALA A 32 -19.67 0.54 0.47
C ALA A 32 -19.17 1.13 1.79
N TRP A 33 -19.85 0.85 2.90
CA TRP A 33 -19.53 1.44 4.19
C TRP A 33 -18.51 0.60 4.96
N LYS A 34 -17.45 1.27 5.44
CA LYS A 34 -16.55 0.73 6.46
C LYS A 34 -16.66 1.61 7.69
N THR A 35 -16.93 1.01 8.85
CA THR A 35 -17.12 1.72 10.13
C THR A 35 -16.00 2.70 10.44
N ALA A 36 -14.76 2.34 10.11
CA ALA A 36 -13.59 3.21 10.23
C ALA A 36 -13.71 4.55 9.49
N ARG A 37 -14.50 4.64 8.40
CA ARG A 37 -14.70 5.91 7.67
C ARG A 37 -15.52 6.92 8.46
N ALA A 38 -16.33 6.47 9.42
CA ALA A 38 -17.10 7.36 10.28
C ALA A 38 -16.19 8.22 11.18
N VAL A 39 -14.95 7.75 11.44
CA VAL A 39 -13.92 8.53 12.13
C VAL A 39 -13.63 9.84 11.38
N PHE A 40 -13.64 9.86 10.05
CA PHE A 40 -13.41 11.11 9.31
C PHE A 40 -14.52 12.14 9.53
N LEU A 41 -15.78 11.70 9.52
CA LEU A 41 -16.93 12.58 9.77
C LEU A 41 -16.91 13.12 11.19
N LEU A 42 -16.62 12.24 12.16
CA LEU A 42 -16.48 12.61 13.55
C LEU A 42 -15.32 13.58 13.77
N SER A 43 -14.13 13.27 13.25
CA SER A 43 -12.93 14.13 13.36
C SER A 43 -13.14 15.48 12.69
N PHE A 44 -13.80 15.53 11.52
CA PHE A 44 -14.15 16.80 10.87
C PHE A 44 -15.11 17.62 11.72
N ALA A 45 -16.21 17.00 12.20
CA ALA A 45 -17.19 17.69 13.03
C ALA A 45 -16.58 18.20 14.34
N MET A 46 -15.73 17.40 14.98
CA MET A 46 -15.02 17.78 16.20
C MET A 46 -14.02 18.91 15.95
N SER A 47 -13.27 18.87 14.84
CA SER A 47 -12.34 19.95 14.46
C SER A 47 -13.07 21.26 14.19
N ALA A 48 -14.22 21.21 13.49
CA ALA A 48 -15.04 22.38 13.24
C ALA A 48 -15.67 22.94 14.54
N LEU A 49 -16.12 22.08 15.45
CA LEU A 49 -16.63 22.48 16.76
C LEU A 49 -15.54 23.07 17.65
N ALA A 50 -14.33 22.49 17.62
CA ALA A 50 -13.17 23.04 18.30
C ALA A 50 -12.84 24.43 17.77
N ALA A 51 -12.69 24.59 16.44
CA ALA A 51 -12.45 25.89 15.82
C ALA A 51 -13.53 26.93 16.15
N TRP A 52 -14.80 26.52 16.13
CA TRP A 52 -15.90 27.40 16.51
C TRP A 52 -15.85 27.78 18.00
N GLY A 53 -15.57 26.83 18.89
CA GLY A 53 -15.37 27.08 20.31
C GLY A 53 -14.23 28.07 20.58
N LEU A 54 -13.11 27.90 19.88
CA LEU A 54 -11.95 28.82 19.91
C LEU A 54 -12.36 30.25 19.53
N GLU A 55 -13.11 30.40 18.44
CA GLU A 55 -13.57 31.71 17.96
C GLU A 55 -14.57 32.35 18.93
N GLN A 56 -15.53 31.57 19.46
CA GLN A 56 -16.50 32.06 20.44
C GLN A 56 -15.83 32.55 21.71
N GLY A 57 -14.88 31.79 22.25
CA GLY A 57 -14.16 32.21 23.45
C GLY A 57 -13.21 33.40 23.21
N ARG A 58 -12.74 33.63 21.99
CA ARG A 58 -12.04 34.89 21.63
C ARG A 58 -12.98 36.09 21.61
N ARG A 59 -14.21 35.93 21.11
CA ARG A 59 -15.19 37.03 20.96
C ARG A 59 -15.87 37.41 22.28
N PHE A 60 -16.25 36.42 23.09
CA PHE A 60 -17.10 36.63 24.27
C PHE A 60 -16.38 36.36 25.60
N GLY A 61 -15.10 35.98 25.54
CA GLY A 61 -14.38 35.49 26.71
C GLY A 61 -14.77 34.06 27.06
N TRP A 62 -13.92 33.42 27.87
CA TRP A 62 -14.13 32.03 28.28
C TRP A 62 -14.81 31.98 29.63
N ASN A 63 -15.86 31.15 29.75
CA ASN A 63 -16.53 30.92 31.03
C ASN A 63 -15.69 29.92 31.87
N PRO A 64 -15.05 30.34 32.97
CA PRO A 64 -14.22 29.45 33.79
C PRO A 64 -15.01 28.31 34.42
N LEU A 65 -16.31 28.51 34.70
CA LEU A 65 -17.18 27.45 35.21
C LEU A 65 -17.44 26.37 34.15
N GLY A 66 -17.55 26.76 32.88
CA GLY A 66 -17.70 25.81 31.78
C GLY A 66 -16.45 24.95 31.57
N VAL A 67 -15.27 25.56 31.65
CA VAL A 67 -13.99 24.84 31.55
C VAL A 67 -13.79 23.92 32.76
N LEU A 68 -14.14 24.38 33.96
CA LEU A 68 -14.11 23.56 35.17
C LEU A 68 -15.07 22.37 35.07
N PHE A 69 -16.29 22.58 34.54
CA PHE A 69 -17.26 21.52 34.33
C PHE A 69 -16.75 20.44 33.37
N ILE A 70 -16.10 20.84 32.27
CA ILE A 70 -15.46 19.89 31.33
C ILE A 70 -14.34 19.11 32.03
N ALA A 71 -13.48 19.79 32.80
CA ALA A 71 -12.41 19.15 33.55
C ALA A 71 -12.95 18.12 34.57
N VAL A 72 -14.00 18.48 35.32
CA VAL A 72 -14.65 17.59 36.28
C VAL A 72 -15.31 16.42 35.57
N GLY A 73 -15.96 16.63 34.43
CA GLY A 73 -16.53 15.56 33.61
C GLY A 73 -15.48 14.56 33.12
N MET A 74 -14.30 15.04 32.70
CA MET A 74 -13.18 14.20 32.29
C MET A 74 -12.64 13.37 33.46
N VAL A 75 -12.37 13.98 34.62
CA VAL A 75 -11.92 13.25 35.81
C VAL A 75 -12.97 12.25 36.28
N GLY A 76 -14.25 12.65 36.26
CA GLY A 76 -15.39 11.80 36.60
C GLY A 76 -15.61 10.63 35.65
N SER A 77 -15.03 10.67 34.44
CA SER A 77 -15.08 9.56 33.47
C SER A 77 -14.02 8.48 33.71
N ILE A 78 -12.95 8.77 34.47
CA ILE A 78 -11.87 7.81 34.77
C ILE A 78 -12.42 6.53 35.43
N PRO A 79 -13.26 6.59 36.49
CA PRO A 79 -13.82 5.39 37.10
C PRO A 79 -14.71 4.58 36.14
N VAL A 80 -15.37 5.24 35.18
CA VAL A 80 -16.18 4.56 34.16
C VAL A 80 -15.28 3.81 33.19
N VAL A 81 -14.21 4.46 32.72
CA VAL A 81 -13.20 3.82 31.85
C VAL A 81 -12.56 2.62 32.54
N LEU A 82 -12.17 2.75 33.81
CA LEU A 82 -11.58 1.64 34.57
C LEU A 82 -12.53 0.44 34.75
N ARG A 83 -13.86 0.68 34.75
CA ARG A 83 -14.88 -0.38 34.86
C ARG A 83 -15.26 -1.01 33.54
N VAL A 84 -15.38 -0.20 32.48
CA VAL A 84 -15.96 -0.62 31.20
C VAL A 84 -14.89 -1.07 30.21
N VAL A 85 -13.68 -0.50 30.27
CA VAL A 85 -12.59 -0.84 29.35
C VAL A 85 -11.78 -2.03 29.90
N PRO A 86 -11.64 -3.12 29.12
CA PRO A 86 -10.85 -4.30 29.51
C PRO A 86 -9.42 -3.95 29.93
N GLU A 87 -8.84 -4.72 30.85
CA GLU A 87 -7.45 -4.51 31.29
C GLU A 87 -6.46 -4.68 30.12
N GLY A 88 -5.27 -4.08 30.26
CA GLY A 88 -4.21 -4.11 29.25
C GLY A 88 -4.22 -2.89 28.31
N LEU A 89 -3.71 -3.07 27.09
CA LEU A 89 -3.48 -2.00 26.11
C LEU A 89 -4.71 -1.11 25.84
N PRO A 90 -5.95 -1.63 25.75
CA PRO A 90 -7.13 -0.78 25.55
C PRO A 90 -7.36 0.23 26.69
N ARG A 91 -7.17 -0.21 27.95
CA ARG A 91 -7.33 0.66 29.13
C ARG A 91 -6.20 1.67 29.24
N GLU A 92 -4.96 1.26 28.96
CA GLU A 92 -3.82 2.17 28.93
C GLU A 92 -4.03 3.29 27.91
N ARG A 93 -4.47 2.96 26.70
CA ARG A 93 -4.81 3.93 25.64
C ARG A 93 -5.94 4.87 26.06
N ALA A 94 -7.01 4.33 26.67
CA ALA A 94 -8.14 5.14 27.14
C ALA A 94 -7.73 6.12 28.26
N LEU A 95 -6.94 5.65 29.24
CA LEU A 95 -6.43 6.49 30.32
C LEU A 95 -5.45 7.55 29.80
N MET A 96 -4.59 7.19 28.84
CA MET A 96 -3.69 8.15 28.20
C MET A 96 -4.46 9.23 27.44
N GLY A 97 -5.53 8.87 26.72
CA GLY A 97 -6.42 9.84 26.08
C GLY A 97 -7.06 10.81 27.08
N LEU A 98 -7.53 10.32 28.23
CA LEU A 98 -8.08 11.16 29.30
C LEU A 98 -7.02 12.06 29.96
N ALA A 99 -5.83 11.53 30.23
CA ALA A 99 -4.73 12.29 30.82
C ALA A 99 -4.33 13.45 29.90
N LEU A 100 -4.23 13.18 28.59
CA LEU A 100 -3.94 14.21 27.60
C LEU A 100 -5.07 15.23 27.56
N ALA A 101 -6.33 14.83 27.48
CA ALA A 101 -7.47 15.74 27.51
C ALA A 101 -7.49 16.63 28.78
N GLY A 102 -7.03 16.10 29.91
CA GLY A 102 -6.77 16.86 31.13
C GLY A 102 -5.63 17.88 30.98
N MET A 103 -4.47 17.46 30.45
CA MET A 103 -3.34 18.35 30.13
C MET A 103 -3.76 19.49 29.19
N TRP A 104 -4.59 19.19 28.21
CA TRP A 104 -5.18 20.16 27.29
C TRP A 104 -6.02 21.19 28.01
N THR A 105 -6.91 20.74 28.89
CA THR A 105 -7.80 21.62 29.67
C THR A 105 -6.97 22.52 30.60
N LEU A 106 -5.90 22.00 31.20
CA LEU A 106 -4.97 22.76 32.04
C LEU A 106 -4.12 23.75 31.23
N GLY A 107 -3.57 23.33 30.09
CA GLY A 107 -2.83 24.20 29.17
C GLY A 107 -3.71 25.31 28.62
N TRP A 108 -4.98 25.01 28.34
CA TRP A 108 -5.99 25.99 27.96
C TRP A 108 -6.24 27.01 29.08
N LEU A 109 -6.50 26.55 30.31
CA LEU A 109 -6.67 27.42 31.49
C LEU A 109 -5.42 28.29 31.77
N GLY A 110 -4.22 27.75 31.56
CA GLY A 110 -2.97 28.49 31.65
C GLY A 110 -2.81 29.55 30.55
N GLY A 111 -3.19 29.21 29.31
CA GLY A 111 -3.20 30.13 28.17
C GLY A 111 -4.17 31.31 28.33
N LEU A 112 -5.31 31.10 28.99
CA LEU A 112 -6.26 32.16 29.33
C LEU A 112 -5.68 33.20 30.31
N ARG A 113 -4.70 32.80 31.11
CA ARG A 113 -4.01 33.68 32.08
C ARG A 113 -2.70 34.26 31.54
N ALA A 114 -2.21 33.77 30.40
CA ALA A 114 -0.96 34.22 29.79
C ALA A 114 -1.16 35.52 28.97
N SER A 115 -0.10 36.32 28.83
CA SER A 115 -0.15 37.56 28.06
C SER A 115 -0.65 37.34 26.61
N LYS A 116 -1.39 38.31 26.04
CA LYS A 116 -1.98 38.23 24.69
C LYS A 116 -0.99 37.84 23.58
N ARG A 117 0.31 38.10 23.77
CA ARG A 117 1.37 37.81 22.78
C ARG A 117 1.69 36.32 22.66
N TRP A 118 1.72 35.61 23.80
CA TRP A 118 2.16 34.21 23.90
C TRP A 118 1.03 33.23 24.19
N GLY A 119 -0.04 33.66 24.88
CA GLY A 119 -1.18 32.81 25.23
C GLY A 119 -1.89 32.18 24.02
N ARG A 120 -1.80 32.81 22.84
CA ARG A 120 -2.36 32.29 21.57
C ARG A 120 -1.62 31.08 21.01
N TRP A 121 -0.35 30.88 21.36
CA TRP A 121 0.48 29.80 20.82
C TRP A 121 0.41 28.54 21.68
N ILE A 122 0.06 28.67 22.96
CA ILE A 122 -0.01 27.55 23.91
C ILE A 122 -0.93 26.45 23.38
N PRO A 123 -2.19 26.72 22.98
CA PRO A 123 -3.06 25.64 22.52
C PRO A 123 -2.65 25.02 21.18
N ILE A 124 -2.01 25.80 20.30
CA ILE A 124 -1.47 25.30 19.02
C ILE A 124 -0.29 24.36 19.29
N ALA A 125 0.57 24.69 20.24
CA ALA A 125 1.68 23.82 20.66
C ALA A 125 1.17 22.51 21.28
N PHE A 126 0.09 22.57 22.07
CA PHE A 126 -0.57 21.36 22.59
C PHE A 126 -1.24 20.54 21.48
N LEU A 127 -1.89 21.17 20.49
CA LEU A 127 -2.42 20.51 19.26
C LEU A 127 -1.33 19.75 18.51
N LEU A 128 -0.21 20.42 18.26
CA LEU A 128 0.92 19.79 17.57
C LEU A 128 1.54 18.68 18.42
N GLY A 129 1.71 18.89 19.73
CA GLY A 129 2.23 17.88 20.64
C GLY A 129 1.34 16.64 20.72
N GLU A 130 0.03 16.80 20.77
CA GLU A 130 -0.92 15.69 20.75
C GLU A 130 -0.87 14.90 19.45
N HIS A 131 -0.92 15.59 18.29
CA HIS A 131 -0.84 14.91 17.00
C HIS A 131 0.48 14.16 16.84
N LEU A 132 1.58 14.73 17.33
CA LEU A 132 2.89 14.07 17.29
C LEU A 132 3.02 12.90 18.27
N MET A 133 2.32 12.92 19.42
CA MET A 133 2.48 11.92 20.48
C MET A 133 1.41 10.81 20.46
N ILE A 134 0.15 11.16 20.21
CA ILE A 134 -0.95 10.18 20.14
C ILE A 134 -0.92 9.49 18.78
N SER A 135 -0.91 10.24 17.67
CA SER A 135 -0.99 9.62 16.35
C SER A 135 0.24 8.79 16.03
N SER A 136 1.40 9.07 16.64
CA SER A 136 2.59 8.23 16.47
C SER A 136 2.47 6.87 17.13
N THR A 137 1.58 6.67 18.11
CA THR A 137 1.48 5.41 18.88
C THR A 137 0.19 4.63 18.65
N VAL A 138 -0.83 5.23 18.02
CA VAL A 138 -2.15 4.62 17.81
C VAL A 138 -2.11 3.38 16.91
N GLU A 139 -1.16 3.28 15.97
CA GLU A 139 -1.01 2.14 15.06
C GLU A 139 0.31 1.37 15.20
N ILE A 140 1.08 1.59 16.27
CA ILE A 140 2.23 0.74 16.55
C ILE A 140 1.72 -0.54 17.21
N GLU A 141 1.68 -1.63 16.45
CA GLU A 141 1.61 -2.98 17.01
C GLU A 141 2.94 -3.23 17.75
N PRO A 142 2.92 -3.47 19.08
CA PRO A 142 4.15 -3.69 19.84
C PRO A 142 4.89 -4.97 19.44
N HIS A 143 4.20 -5.85 18.71
CA HIS A 143 4.74 -7.11 18.23
C HIS A 143 5.27 -6.97 16.81
N SER A 144 6.35 -7.71 16.53
CA SER A 144 6.84 -7.84 15.16
C SER A 144 5.73 -8.42 14.28
N PRO A 145 5.50 -7.90 13.05
CA PRO A 145 4.61 -8.52 12.09
C PRO A 145 5.06 -9.94 11.67
N LEU A 146 6.29 -10.33 12.01
CA LEU A 146 6.85 -11.66 11.80
C LEU A 146 6.63 -12.61 12.98
N GLN A 147 6.09 -12.14 14.11
CA GLN A 147 5.93 -12.97 15.30
C GLN A 147 5.06 -14.21 14.97
N GLY A 148 5.63 -15.40 15.18
CA GLY A 148 4.98 -16.67 14.87
C GLY A 148 5.16 -17.17 13.44
N PHE A 149 5.92 -16.45 12.61
CA PHE A 149 6.29 -16.81 11.23
C PHE A 149 7.82 -16.90 11.07
N ASP A 150 8.52 -17.33 12.13
CA ASP A 150 9.96 -17.37 12.21
C ASP A 150 10.54 -18.66 11.59
N HIS A 151 11.08 -18.54 10.37
CA HIS A 151 11.69 -19.64 9.61
C HIS A 151 13.16 -19.33 9.28
N PRO A 152 14.06 -19.20 10.26
CA PRO A 152 15.40 -18.61 10.07
C PRO A 152 16.28 -19.40 9.09
N GLN A 153 16.21 -20.74 9.09
CA GLN A 153 17.02 -21.56 8.19
C GLN A 153 16.50 -21.52 6.75
N ALA A 154 15.18 -21.60 6.56
CA ALA A 154 14.56 -21.45 5.25
C ALA A 154 14.78 -20.04 4.68
N LEU A 155 14.72 -19.02 5.54
CA LEU A 155 15.00 -17.64 5.15
C LEU A 155 16.47 -17.47 4.75
N ALA A 156 17.41 -18.02 5.53
CA ALA A 156 18.84 -18.00 5.20
C ALA A 156 19.12 -18.73 3.87
N PHE A 157 18.44 -19.84 3.60
CA PHE A 157 18.51 -20.54 2.32
C PHE A 157 18.07 -19.65 1.16
N LEU A 158 16.94 -18.95 1.29
CA LEU A 158 16.45 -18.02 0.26
C LEU A 158 17.42 -16.84 0.06
N GLN A 159 17.97 -16.29 1.15
CA GLN A 159 18.91 -15.14 1.11
C GLN A 159 20.29 -15.50 0.54
N ALA A 160 20.66 -16.78 0.55
CA ALA A 160 21.90 -17.25 -0.07
C ALA A 160 21.85 -17.20 -1.61
N ASP A 161 20.66 -17.09 -2.22
CA ASP A 161 20.48 -16.95 -3.65
C ASP A 161 20.49 -15.46 -4.04
N PRO A 162 21.54 -14.96 -4.74
CA PRO A 162 21.67 -13.54 -5.06
C PRO A 162 20.79 -13.11 -6.25
N GLY A 163 20.02 -14.04 -6.84
CA GLY A 163 19.22 -13.76 -8.02
C GLY A 163 18.07 -12.77 -7.76
N TRP A 164 17.64 -12.10 -8.82
CA TRP A 164 16.40 -11.31 -8.79
C TRP A 164 15.21 -12.20 -9.16
N PHE A 165 14.53 -12.74 -8.14
CA PHE A 165 13.40 -13.65 -8.30
C PHE A 165 12.25 -13.31 -7.33
N ARG A 166 11.12 -13.98 -7.51
CA ARG A 166 10.00 -13.97 -6.56
C ARG A 166 9.94 -15.26 -5.75
N VAL A 167 9.39 -15.13 -4.55
CA VAL A 167 8.96 -16.26 -3.73
C VAL A 167 7.44 -16.24 -3.69
N ASP A 168 6.80 -17.34 -4.06
CA ASP A 168 5.35 -17.49 -3.92
C ASP A 168 5.02 -18.33 -2.68
N VAL A 169 3.82 -18.17 -2.15
CA VAL A 169 3.36 -18.93 -0.98
C VAL A 169 2.09 -19.66 -1.34
N ASP A 170 2.11 -20.97 -1.18
CA ASP A 170 0.91 -21.77 -1.33
C ASP A 170 -0.19 -21.28 -0.37
N PRO A 171 -1.44 -21.13 -0.84
CA PRO A 171 -2.55 -20.74 0.03
C PRO A 171 -2.67 -21.62 1.29
N ALA A 172 -2.32 -22.90 1.21
CA ALA A 172 -2.30 -23.80 2.37
C ALA A 172 -1.19 -23.48 3.38
N ALA A 173 -0.13 -22.78 2.96
CA ALA A 173 0.96 -22.32 3.82
C ALA A 173 0.78 -20.87 4.32
N TRP A 174 -0.29 -20.15 3.95
CA TRP A 174 -0.47 -18.75 4.36
C TRP A 174 -0.55 -18.57 5.88
N ALA A 175 -1.09 -19.55 6.62
CA ALA A 175 -1.12 -19.51 8.08
C ALA A 175 0.21 -19.86 8.74
N LEU A 176 1.19 -20.37 7.96
CA LEU A 176 2.51 -20.80 8.44
C LEU A 176 3.58 -19.77 8.08
N TRP A 177 3.55 -19.21 6.87
CA TRP A 177 4.46 -18.16 6.44
C TRP A 177 3.82 -17.30 5.35
N PRO A 178 3.11 -16.21 5.70
CA PRO A 178 2.31 -15.46 4.74
C PRO A 178 3.17 -14.60 3.78
N PRO A 179 2.67 -14.26 2.58
CA PRO A 179 3.42 -13.48 1.59
C PRO A 179 4.02 -12.16 2.13
N ASN A 180 3.31 -11.46 3.02
CA ASN A 180 3.80 -10.20 3.59
C ASN A 180 5.00 -10.38 4.52
N ALA A 181 5.14 -11.53 5.19
CA ALA A 181 6.31 -11.82 6.00
C ALA A 181 7.57 -11.95 5.11
N LEU A 182 7.44 -12.57 3.94
CA LEU A 182 8.51 -12.63 2.94
C LEU A 182 8.84 -11.24 2.36
N GLN A 183 7.83 -10.39 2.14
CA GLN A 183 8.06 -9.00 1.71
C GLN A 183 8.83 -8.18 2.74
N VAL A 184 8.52 -8.32 4.02
CA VAL A 184 9.30 -7.70 5.11
C VAL A 184 10.75 -8.21 5.10
N ALA A 185 10.95 -9.49 4.75
CA ALA A 185 12.27 -10.09 4.59
C ALA A 185 13.00 -9.71 3.29
N GLY A 186 12.41 -8.85 2.45
CA GLY A 186 13.02 -8.31 1.23
C GLY A 186 12.72 -9.08 -0.06
N PHE A 187 11.84 -10.08 -0.02
CA PHE A 187 11.44 -10.84 -1.22
C PHE A 187 10.18 -10.29 -1.87
N ASP A 188 10.18 -10.18 -3.19
CA ASP A 188 8.97 -9.92 -3.94
C ASP A 188 8.09 -11.17 -3.99
N THR A 189 6.78 -10.99 -3.79
CA THR A 189 5.78 -12.06 -3.94
C THR A 189 4.80 -11.71 -5.06
N PRO A 190 4.29 -12.69 -5.85
CA PRO A 190 3.32 -12.38 -6.92
C PRO A 190 2.03 -11.78 -6.37
N LEU A 191 1.48 -12.39 -5.32
CA LEU A 191 0.40 -11.83 -4.53
C LEU A 191 1.00 -11.20 -3.27
N GLY A 192 0.79 -9.89 -3.09
CA GLY A 192 1.06 -9.23 -1.82
C GLY A 192 0.00 -9.53 -0.76
N SER A 193 -0.03 -8.74 0.32
CA SER A 193 -0.94 -8.88 1.47
C SER A 193 -2.43 -8.62 1.18
N GLY A 194 -2.86 -8.55 -0.08
CA GLY A 194 -4.22 -8.16 -0.45
C GLY A 194 -4.44 -6.65 -0.29
N ASN A 195 -4.02 -5.87 -1.29
CA ASN A 195 -4.25 -4.42 -1.33
C ASN A 195 -5.43 -4.09 -2.27
N PRO A 196 -6.39 -3.23 -1.88
CA PRO A 196 -7.47 -2.78 -2.78
C PRO A 196 -6.97 -2.03 -4.03
N MET A 197 -5.68 -1.64 -4.08
CA MET A 197 -5.04 -1.00 -5.23
C MET A 197 -4.45 -1.97 -6.25
N ASN A 198 -4.72 -3.28 -6.14
CA ASN A 198 -4.27 -4.23 -7.15
C ASN A 198 -4.82 -3.88 -8.54
N LEU A 199 -3.93 -3.86 -9.54
CA LEU A 199 -4.32 -3.59 -10.91
C LEU A 199 -5.16 -4.75 -11.45
N ARG A 200 -6.39 -4.44 -11.88
CA ARG A 200 -7.38 -5.42 -12.36
C ARG A 200 -6.77 -6.43 -13.34
N ALA A 201 -5.99 -5.97 -14.31
CA ALA A 201 -5.36 -6.83 -15.30
C ALA A 201 -4.46 -7.89 -14.67
N PHE A 202 -3.59 -7.52 -13.73
CA PHE A 202 -2.71 -8.48 -13.08
C PHE A 202 -3.49 -9.44 -12.16
N SER A 203 -4.48 -8.94 -11.42
CA SER A 203 -5.33 -9.82 -10.61
C SER A 203 -6.11 -10.81 -11.47
N THR A 204 -6.69 -10.36 -12.59
CA THR A 204 -7.37 -11.25 -13.54
C THR A 204 -6.39 -12.29 -14.11
N PHE A 205 -5.19 -11.88 -14.51
CA PHE A 205 -4.16 -12.79 -15.00
C PHE A 205 -3.85 -13.88 -13.97
N TYR A 206 -3.44 -13.47 -12.76
CA TYR A 206 -2.98 -14.36 -11.72
C TYR A 206 -4.05 -15.40 -11.34
N TRP A 207 -5.29 -14.97 -11.14
CA TRP A 207 -6.38 -15.86 -10.73
C TRP A 207 -6.92 -16.75 -11.86
N MET A 208 -6.54 -16.50 -13.12
CA MET A 208 -6.89 -17.36 -14.25
C MET A 208 -5.78 -18.36 -14.61
N ILE A 209 -4.63 -18.32 -13.94
CA ILE A 209 -3.59 -19.34 -14.12
C ILE A 209 -4.15 -20.68 -13.62
N PRO A 210 -4.20 -21.72 -14.48
CA PRO A 210 -4.89 -22.97 -14.13
C PRO A 210 -4.13 -23.80 -13.09
N ASN A 211 -2.80 -23.77 -13.13
CA ASN A 211 -1.91 -24.47 -12.20
C ASN A 211 -0.49 -23.87 -12.28
N ARG A 212 0.41 -24.29 -11.37
CA ARG A 212 1.78 -23.77 -11.30
C ARG A 212 2.72 -24.28 -12.40
N THR A 213 2.37 -25.33 -13.13
CA THR A 213 3.17 -25.82 -14.27
C THR A 213 2.80 -25.14 -15.58
N ALA A 214 1.71 -24.37 -15.60
CA ALA A 214 1.24 -23.66 -16.79
C ALA A 214 2.27 -22.63 -17.27
N PRO A 215 2.39 -22.42 -18.60
CA PRO A 215 3.29 -21.41 -19.16
C PRO A 215 3.10 -20.02 -18.57
N ALA A 216 1.85 -19.64 -18.29
CA ALA A 216 1.52 -18.36 -17.66
C ALA A 216 2.18 -18.16 -16.28
N TYR A 217 2.28 -19.22 -15.46
CA TYR A 217 2.89 -19.13 -14.14
C TYR A 217 4.41 -18.89 -14.22
N ARG A 218 5.08 -19.46 -15.22
CA ARG A 218 6.53 -19.29 -15.46
C ARG A 218 6.92 -17.82 -15.65
N MET A 219 6.02 -17.01 -16.22
CA MET A 219 6.22 -15.57 -16.42
C MET A 219 6.21 -14.74 -15.13
N LEU A 220 5.73 -15.28 -14.00
CA LEU A 220 5.72 -14.55 -12.72
C LEU A 220 7.12 -14.43 -12.09
N GLY A 221 8.12 -15.13 -12.63
CA GLY A 221 9.47 -15.13 -12.07
C GLY A 221 9.56 -15.74 -10.67
N VAL A 222 8.63 -16.65 -10.34
CA VAL A 222 8.60 -17.38 -9.07
C VAL A 222 9.61 -18.51 -9.12
N LYS A 223 10.75 -18.34 -8.43
CA LYS A 223 11.80 -19.35 -8.35
C LYS A 223 11.55 -20.33 -7.22
N TYR A 224 11.09 -19.83 -6.07
CA TYR A 224 10.79 -20.66 -4.90
C TYR A 224 9.32 -20.55 -4.52
N ILE A 225 8.74 -21.65 -4.07
CA ILE A 225 7.37 -21.75 -3.59
C ILE A 225 7.41 -22.32 -2.17
N VAL A 226 6.86 -21.59 -1.22
CA VAL A 226 6.66 -22.06 0.16
C VAL A 226 5.43 -22.96 0.20
N VAL A 227 5.56 -24.16 0.73
CA VAL A 227 4.47 -25.11 0.91
C VAL A 227 4.44 -25.65 2.35
N PRO A 228 3.32 -26.19 2.84
CA PRO A 228 3.30 -26.89 4.12
C PRO A 228 4.24 -28.09 4.13
N LYS A 229 4.75 -28.42 5.32
CA LYS A 229 5.67 -29.55 5.53
C LYS A 229 5.18 -30.86 4.89
N GLY A 230 6.07 -31.53 4.17
CA GLY A 230 5.84 -32.85 3.59
C GLY A 230 4.92 -32.84 2.38
N GLN A 231 4.60 -31.67 1.81
CA GLN A 231 3.83 -31.62 0.58
C GLN A 231 4.60 -32.26 -0.59
N PRO A 232 3.90 -33.01 -1.46
CA PRO A 232 4.53 -33.57 -2.65
C PRO A 232 4.96 -32.46 -3.63
N PRO A 233 5.90 -32.76 -4.55
CA PRO A 233 6.24 -31.88 -5.67
C PRO A 233 5.00 -31.28 -6.34
N GLY A 234 5.03 -29.98 -6.63
CA GLY A 234 3.88 -29.21 -7.14
C GLY A 234 3.54 -29.47 -8.62
N GLY A 235 4.16 -30.50 -9.22
CA GLY A 235 4.08 -30.83 -10.64
C GLY A 235 5.46 -30.95 -11.30
N GLU A 236 5.47 -31.17 -12.61
CA GLU A 236 6.70 -31.25 -13.39
C GLU A 236 7.53 -29.96 -13.27
N GLY A 237 8.82 -30.11 -12.96
CA GLY A 237 9.73 -28.97 -12.79
C GLY A 237 9.58 -28.21 -11.47
N ILE A 238 8.82 -28.71 -10.50
CA ILE A 238 8.66 -28.11 -9.17
C ILE A 238 9.08 -29.13 -8.10
N TRP A 239 10.27 -28.97 -7.52
CA TRP A 239 10.89 -29.98 -6.67
C TRP A 239 11.26 -29.44 -5.28
N PRO A 240 11.13 -30.23 -4.19
CA PRO A 240 11.62 -29.82 -2.89
C PRO A 240 13.15 -29.63 -2.91
N VAL A 241 13.61 -28.49 -2.38
CA VAL A 241 15.04 -28.14 -2.29
C VAL A 241 15.49 -27.76 -0.89
N PHE A 242 14.55 -27.46 0.00
CA PHE A 242 14.82 -27.22 1.41
C PHE A 242 13.70 -27.84 2.24
N VAL A 243 14.07 -28.75 3.15
CA VAL A 243 13.14 -29.55 3.94
C VAL A 243 13.56 -29.66 5.41
N ASP A 244 14.37 -28.73 5.90
CA ASP A 244 14.87 -28.78 7.29
C ASP A 244 13.95 -28.00 8.27
N ASP A 245 13.07 -27.13 7.75
CA ASP A 245 12.12 -26.39 8.59
C ASP A 245 10.97 -27.31 9.08
N PRO A 246 10.52 -27.19 10.34
CA PRO A 246 9.51 -28.06 10.91
C PRO A 246 8.09 -27.84 10.36
N GLN A 247 7.78 -26.67 9.81
CA GLN A 247 6.41 -26.29 9.40
C GLN A 247 6.26 -26.15 7.89
N VAL A 248 7.32 -25.76 7.17
CA VAL A 248 7.28 -25.52 5.73
C VAL A 248 8.39 -26.25 4.99
N ASP A 249 8.18 -26.50 3.70
CA ASP A 249 9.23 -26.86 2.76
C ASP A 249 9.33 -25.78 1.67
N LEU A 250 10.51 -25.64 1.05
CA LEU A 250 10.70 -24.79 -0.13
C LEU A 250 10.84 -25.64 -1.37
N HIS A 251 9.99 -25.38 -2.36
CA HIS A 251 10.05 -26.02 -3.67
C HIS A 251 10.68 -25.07 -4.70
N LEU A 252 11.66 -25.55 -5.46
CA LEU A 252 12.25 -24.86 -6.59
C LEU A 252 11.44 -25.11 -7.85
N HIS A 253 11.05 -24.03 -8.54
CA HIS A 253 10.44 -24.08 -9.86
C HIS A 253 11.51 -23.90 -10.95
N THR A 254 11.96 -24.99 -11.55
CA THR A 254 13.01 -24.99 -12.58
C THR A 254 12.55 -24.38 -13.91
N GLY A 255 11.23 -24.29 -14.12
CA GLY A 255 10.63 -23.64 -15.29
C GLY A 255 10.48 -22.12 -15.18
N ALA A 256 10.79 -21.53 -14.02
CA ALA A 256 10.64 -20.10 -13.78
C ALA A 256 11.48 -19.27 -14.76
N LEU A 257 10.87 -18.30 -15.43
CA LEU A 257 11.61 -17.33 -16.24
C LEU A 257 12.31 -16.31 -15.34
N PRO A 258 13.45 -15.75 -15.76
CA PRO A 258 14.01 -14.59 -15.07
C PRO A 258 13.01 -13.42 -15.10
N ARG A 259 13.16 -12.49 -14.16
CA ARG A 259 12.32 -11.28 -14.07
C ARG A 259 12.37 -10.39 -15.32
N ALA A 260 13.44 -10.50 -16.11
CA ALA A 260 13.63 -9.83 -17.38
C ALA A 260 14.23 -10.83 -18.40
N TRP A 261 13.64 -10.94 -19.59
CA TRP A 261 14.14 -11.81 -20.66
C TRP A 261 13.90 -11.20 -22.03
N LEU A 262 14.68 -11.65 -23.03
CA LEU A 262 14.54 -11.21 -24.41
C LEU A 262 13.70 -12.23 -25.19
N VAL A 263 12.76 -11.73 -26.00
CA VAL A 263 12.07 -12.51 -27.01
C VAL A 263 12.27 -11.88 -28.38
N TYR A 264 12.43 -12.71 -29.40
CA TYR A 264 12.69 -12.29 -30.79
C TYR A 264 11.47 -12.48 -31.69
N ARG A 265 10.38 -13.01 -31.14
CA ARG A 265 9.10 -13.17 -31.80
C ARG A 265 7.99 -12.53 -30.98
N THR A 266 7.11 -11.81 -31.65
CA THR A 266 5.94 -11.20 -31.01
C THR A 266 4.68 -11.54 -31.76
N GLU A 267 3.60 -11.76 -31.01
CA GLU A 267 2.25 -11.88 -31.55
C GLU A 267 1.51 -10.58 -31.22
N VAL A 268 1.22 -9.78 -32.24
CA VAL A 268 0.56 -8.48 -32.04
C VAL A 268 -0.94 -8.67 -31.96
N VAL A 269 -1.54 -8.14 -30.90
CA VAL A 269 -3.00 -8.13 -30.71
C VAL A 269 -3.53 -6.70 -30.76
N ALA A 270 -4.78 -6.56 -31.22
CA ALA A 270 -5.43 -5.24 -31.33
C ALA A 270 -5.95 -4.75 -29.97
N ALA A 271 -6.33 -5.69 -29.08
CA ALA A 271 -6.92 -5.37 -27.79
C ALA A 271 -6.42 -6.33 -26.69
N GLN A 272 -6.36 -5.81 -25.46
CA GLN A 272 -5.98 -6.58 -24.27
C GLN A 272 -6.78 -7.88 -24.10
N ALA A 273 -8.06 -7.88 -24.44
CA ALA A 273 -8.95 -9.03 -24.27
C ALA A 273 -8.52 -10.26 -25.10
N GLU A 274 -7.84 -10.05 -26.24
CA GLU A 274 -7.34 -11.12 -27.10
C GLU A 274 -6.08 -11.78 -26.53
N ALA A 275 -5.30 -11.05 -25.71
CA ALA A 275 -4.04 -11.56 -25.15
C ALA A 275 -4.25 -12.66 -24.11
N LEU A 276 -5.28 -12.55 -23.26
CA LEU A 276 -5.47 -13.45 -22.13
C LEU A 276 -5.64 -14.93 -22.51
N PRO A 277 -6.59 -15.31 -23.40
CA PRO A 277 -6.72 -16.73 -23.78
C PRO A 277 -5.45 -17.26 -24.43
N ARG A 278 -4.72 -16.42 -25.18
CA ARG A 278 -3.48 -16.80 -25.84
C ARG A 278 -2.35 -17.11 -24.85
N VAL A 279 -2.17 -16.30 -23.81
CA VAL A 279 -1.10 -16.51 -22.80
C VAL A 279 -1.40 -17.65 -21.82
N LEU A 280 -2.68 -18.01 -21.67
CA LEU A 280 -3.12 -19.15 -20.86
C LEU A 280 -3.10 -20.47 -21.63
N ALA A 281 -2.87 -20.43 -22.95
CA ALA A 281 -2.87 -21.62 -23.78
C ALA A 281 -1.72 -22.58 -23.37
N PRO A 282 -1.97 -23.91 -23.30
CA PRO A 282 -0.95 -24.87 -22.90
C PRO A 282 0.30 -24.91 -23.80
N ASP A 283 0.16 -24.51 -25.07
CA ASP A 283 1.23 -24.46 -26.07
C ASP A 283 1.97 -23.12 -26.12
N PHE A 284 1.59 -22.16 -25.26
CA PHE A 284 2.28 -20.88 -25.18
C PHE A 284 3.72 -21.07 -24.66
N THR A 285 4.68 -20.44 -25.34
CA THR A 285 6.11 -20.50 -24.99
C THR A 285 6.63 -19.11 -24.62
N PRO A 286 6.39 -18.65 -23.37
CA PRO A 286 6.73 -17.30 -22.94
C PRO A 286 8.21 -16.95 -23.04
N GLU A 287 9.10 -17.96 -23.03
CA GLU A 287 10.54 -17.80 -23.25
C GLU A 287 10.91 -17.38 -24.68
N ARG A 288 10.01 -17.57 -25.65
CA ARG A 288 10.27 -17.36 -27.08
C ARG A 288 9.35 -16.33 -27.71
N VAL A 289 8.12 -16.21 -27.21
CA VAL A 289 7.07 -15.37 -27.79
C VAL A 289 6.46 -14.48 -26.71
N ALA A 290 6.30 -13.19 -27.02
CA ALA A 290 5.45 -12.29 -26.25
C ALA A 290 4.23 -11.88 -27.06
N VAL A 291 3.06 -11.88 -26.43
CA VAL A 291 1.85 -11.27 -26.98
C VAL A 291 1.89 -9.77 -26.67
N VAL A 292 1.80 -8.89 -27.66
CA VAL A 292 2.04 -7.44 -27.51
C VAL A 292 0.84 -6.64 -27.99
N GLU A 293 0.36 -5.72 -27.18
CA GLU A 293 -0.72 -4.79 -27.53
C GLU A 293 -0.15 -3.57 -28.27
N GLY A 294 -0.45 -3.42 -29.56
CA GLY A 294 -0.07 -2.25 -30.37
C GLY A 294 1.45 -2.01 -30.52
N GLY A 295 2.27 -3.05 -30.39
CA GLY A 295 3.74 -2.98 -30.47
C GLY A 295 4.35 -3.55 -31.76
N PRO A 296 5.69 -3.67 -31.83
CA PRO A 296 6.37 -4.14 -33.03
C PRO A 296 6.06 -5.62 -33.28
N LEU A 297 5.87 -5.97 -34.57
CA LEU A 297 5.85 -7.35 -35.03
C LEU A 297 7.29 -7.81 -35.26
N LEU A 298 7.76 -8.74 -34.44
CA LEU A 298 9.06 -9.37 -34.54
C LEU A 298 8.86 -10.82 -34.98
N ASN A 299 9.66 -11.27 -35.95
CA ASN A 299 9.67 -12.64 -36.41
C ASN A 299 11.10 -13.07 -36.73
N GLY A 300 11.96 -12.96 -35.72
CA GLY A 300 13.38 -13.27 -35.82
C GLY A 300 13.82 -14.32 -34.81
N GLU A 301 15.13 -14.53 -34.81
CA GLU A 301 15.86 -15.29 -33.81
C GLU A 301 17.10 -14.48 -33.46
N GLY A 302 17.54 -14.61 -32.21
CA GLY A 302 18.71 -13.89 -31.73
C GLY A 302 19.14 -14.39 -30.36
N LYS A 303 20.25 -13.83 -29.90
CA LYS A 303 20.83 -14.07 -28.60
C LYS A 303 21.18 -12.75 -27.95
N GLY A 304 21.09 -12.75 -26.64
CA GLY A 304 21.37 -11.58 -25.86
C GLY A 304 21.44 -11.88 -24.38
N ARG A 305 21.87 -10.88 -23.62
CA ARG A 305 21.97 -10.92 -22.18
C ARG A 305 21.26 -9.71 -21.58
N VAL A 306 20.68 -9.92 -20.42
CA VAL A 306 20.09 -8.87 -19.59
C VAL A 306 20.77 -8.93 -18.24
N GLU A 307 21.32 -7.80 -17.82
CA GLU A 307 21.98 -7.63 -16.54
C GLU A 307 21.19 -6.61 -15.72
N LEU A 308 20.85 -6.98 -14.48
CA LEU A 308 20.21 -6.07 -13.54
C LEU A 308 21.27 -5.16 -12.92
N LEU A 309 21.14 -3.85 -13.13
CA LEU A 309 22.02 -2.86 -12.52
C LEU A 309 21.44 -2.32 -11.21
N ARG A 310 20.13 -2.04 -11.19
CA ARG A 310 19.45 -1.48 -10.01
C ARG A 310 17.96 -1.77 -10.04
N VAL A 311 17.40 -2.11 -8.88
CA VAL A 311 15.95 -2.24 -8.66
C VAL A 311 15.54 -1.44 -7.43
N GLU A 312 14.57 -0.55 -7.61
CA GLU A 312 13.97 0.28 -6.57
C GLU A 312 12.45 0.40 -6.83
N PRO A 313 11.64 0.76 -5.82
CA PRO A 313 10.19 0.83 -5.97
C PRO A 313 9.71 1.72 -7.14
N ASN A 314 10.46 2.77 -7.47
CA ASN A 314 10.14 3.72 -8.54
C ASN A 314 11.18 3.78 -9.67
N ARG A 315 12.17 2.87 -9.69
CA ARG A 315 13.26 2.88 -10.68
C ARG A 315 13.78 1.48 -10.97
N LEU A 316 13.96 1.15 -12.24
CA LEU A 316 14.59 -0.09 -12.71
C LEU A 316 15.66 0.27 -13.74
N GLU A 317 16.87 -0.25 -13.56
CA GLU A 317 17.99 -0.07 -14.47
C GLU A 317 18.53 -1.42 -14.92
N LEU A 318 18.57 -1.63 -16.23
CA LEU A 318 19.03 -2.85 -16.86
C LEU A 318 20.07 -2.52 -17.93
N ARG A 319 21.11 -3.33 -18.03
CA ARG A 319 21.98 -3.38 -19.21
C ARG A 319 21.54 -4.52 -20.09
N VAL A 320 21.28 -4.23 -21.36
CA VAL A 320 20.78 -5.20 -22.33
C VAL A 320 21.74 -5.23 -23.50
N GLU A 321 22.13 -6.42 -23.94
CA GLU A 321 22.90 -6.59 -25.16
C GLU A 321 22.24 -7.68 -26.00
N THR A 322 22.00 -7.40 -27.28
CA THR A 322 21.35 -8.36 -28.19
C THR A 322 21.90 -8.23 -29.61
N ASP A 323 21.98 -9.34 -30.33
CA ASP A 323 22.47 -9.39 -31.72
C ASP A 323 21.39 -9.14 -32.79
N ALA A 324 20.12 -9.09 -32.38
CA ALA A 324 18.96 -8.93 -33.27
C ALA A 324 17.90 -8.04 -32.60
N PRO A 325 16.96 -7.45 -33.37
CA PRO A 325 15.86 -6.70 -32.79
C PRO A 325 15.04 -7.60 -31.86
N ALA A 326 14.87 -7.18 -30.61
CA ALA A 326 14.24 -7.95 -29.57
C ALA A 326 13.18 -7.14 -28.83
N LEU A 327 12.24 -7.83 -28.19
CA LEU A 327 11.42 -7.26 -27.14
C LEU A 327 11.98 -7.74 -25.80
N LEU A 328 12.39 -6.80 -24.95
CA LEU A 328 12.66 -7.07 -23.55
C LEU A 328 11.33 -7.22 -22.83
N ALA A 329 11.00 -8.45 -22.45
CA ALA A 329 9.88 -8.78 -21.60
C ALA A 329 10.26 -8.65 -20.13
N LEU A 330 9.42 -7.97 -19.35
CA LEU A 330 9.63 -7.76 -17.92
C LEU A 330 8.45 -8.37 -17.15
N SER A 331 8.74 -9.22 -16.17
CA SER A 331 7.76 -9.75 -15.22
C SER A 331 7.34 -8.67 -14.20
N GLU A 332 6.88 -7.54 -14.71
CA GLU A 332 6.54 -6.34 -13.98
C GLU A 332 5.26 -5.76 -14.56
N VAL A 333 4.31 -5.39 -13.70
CA VAL A 333 2.96 -5.03 -14.14
C VAL A 333 2.97 -3.73 -14.95
N PHE A 334 2.29 -3.73 -16.09
CA PHE A 334 2.14 -2.52 -16.92
C PHE A 334 1.27 -1.48 -16.21
N HIS A 335 1.77 -0.24 -16.13
CA HIS A 335 1.00 0.91 -15.66
C HIS A 335 1.42 2.18 -16.41
N PRO A 336 0.48 3.05 -16.84
CA PRO A 336 0.78 4.27 -17.61
C PRO A 336 1.70 5.29 -16.92
N GLY A 337 1.90 5.16 -15.60
CA GLY A 337 2.82 6.01 -14.83
C GLY A 337 4.30 5.68 -15.01
N TRP A 338 4.63 4.56 -15.68
CA TRP A 338 6.02 4.21 -16.01
C TRP A 338 6.48 4.92 -17.29
N GLN A 339 7.73 5.34 -17.29
CA GLN A 339 8.44 5.89 -18.45
C GLN A 339 9.73 5.10 -18.66
N ALA A 340 10.12 4.87 -19.90
CA ALA A 340 11.35 4.16 -20.26
C ALA A 340 12.26 5.03 -21.10
N TYR A 341 13.56 4.89 -20.87
CA TYR A 341 14.63 5.60 -21.56
C TYR A 341 15.69 4.59 -21.97
N LEU A 342 15.97 4.49 -23.26
CA LEU A 342 17.03 3.66 -23.83
C LEU A 342 18.19 4.59 -24.23
N ASP A 343 19.36 4.41 -23.60
CA ASP A 343 20.52 5.30 -23.78
C ASP A 343 20.19 6.79 -23.60
N GLY A 344 19.30 7.08 -22.66
CA GLY A 344 18.81 8.43 -22.35
C GLY A 344 17.68 8.95 -23.25
N GLN A 345 17.31 8.24 -24.32
CA GLN A 345 16.21 8.62 -25.21
C GLN A 345 14.90 7.96 -24.79
N ALA A 346 13.81 8.73 -24.76
CA ALA A 346 12.50 8.21 -24.38
C ALA A 346 12.01 7.16 -25.40
N VAL A 347 11.59 6.00 -24.90
CA VAL A 347 11.06 4.90 -25.71
C VAL A 347 9.68 4.44 -25.21
N PRO A 348 8.80 3.94 -26.08
CA PRO A 348 7.51 3.43 -25.68
C PRO A 348 7.64 2.18 -24.80
N ILE A 349 6.74 2.07 -23.83
CA ILE A 349 6.51 0.84 -23.07
C ILE A 349 5.25 0.19 -23.61
N TYR A 350 5.35 -1.07 -23.97
CA TYR A 350 4.24 -1.87 -24.46
C TYR A 350 3.64 -2.70 -23.33
N ARG A 351 2.32 -2.88 -23.35
CA ARG A 351 1.70 -3.92 -22.56
C ARG A 351 1.92 -5.25 -23.28
N ILE A 352 2.46 -6.22 -22.56
CA ILE A 352 2.77 -7.54 -23.07
C ILE A 352 2.13 -8.60 -22.18
N ASN A 353 1.90 -9.77 -22.77
CA ASN A 353 1.43 -10.96 -22.07
C ASN A 353 0.26 -10.64 -21.11
N PHE A 354 -0.70 -9.86 -21.63
CA PHE A 354 -1.90 -9.35 -20.97
C PHE A 354 -1.70 -8.34 -19.82
N ALA A 355 -0.72 -8.51 -18.93
CA ALA A 355 -0.57 -7.69 -17.72
C ALA A 355 0.83 -7.10 -17.49
N PHE A 356 1.82 -7.53 -18.26
CA PHE A 356 3.22 -7.18 -18.05
C PHE A 356 3.68 -6.06 -18.97
N ARG A 357 4.88 -5.54 -18.74
CA ARG A 357 5.48 -4.48 -19.57
C ARG A 357 6.61 -5.02 -20.45
N GLY A 358 6.77 -4.45 -21.63
CA GLY A 358 7.87 -4.75 -22.53
C GLY A 358 8.42 -3.50 -23.21
N VAL A 359 9.68 -3.56 -23.61
CA VAL A 359 10.38 -2.47 -24.32
C VAL A 359 11.08 -3.06 -25.54
N PHE A 360 10.96 -2.41 -26.69
CA PHE A 360 11.71 -2.79 -27.89
C PHE A 360 13.18 -2.40 -27.73
N ILE A 361 14.09 -3.34 -28.02
CA ILE A 361 15.53 -3.17 -27.95
C ILE A 361 16.12 -3.45 -29.35
N PRO A 362 16.77 -2.47 -29.99
CA PRO A 362 17.50 -2.71 -31.23
C PRO A 362 18.79 -3.54 -30.99
N PRO A 363 19.42 -4.07 -32.05
CA PRO A 363 20.70 -4.76 -31.93
C PRO A 363 21.79 -3.87 -31.35
N GLY A 364 22.59 -4.41 -30.44
CA GLY A 364 23.69 -3.75 -29.78
C GLY A 364 23.58 -3.75 -28.25
N PRO A 365 24.58 -3.16 -27.56
CA PRO A 365 24.52 -2.89 -26.14
C PRO A 365 23.72 -1.60 -25.85
N HIS A 366 22.83 -1.66 -24.87
CA HIS A 366 21.97 -0.56 -24.46
C HIS A 366 21.79 -0.52 -22.95
N ASP A 367 21.71 0.70 -22.40
CA ASP A 367 21.31 0.94 -21.01
C ASP A 367 19.84 1.38 -20.97
N LEU A 368 18.99 0.55 -20.36
CA LEU A 368 17.57 0.82 -20.17
C LEU A 368 17.32 1.34 -18.75
N VAL A 369 16.72 2.52 -18.65
CA VAL A 369 16.26 3.10 -17.39
C VAL A 369 14.75 3.26 -17.44
N MET A 370 14.04 2.68 -16.47
CA MET A 370 12.60 2.87 -16.28
C MET A 370 12.35 3.61 -14.98
N VAL A 371 11.47 4.61 -14.99
CA VAL A 371 11.11 5.40 -13.81
C VAL A 371 9.61 5.53 -13.69
N PHE A 372 9.10 5.43 -12.46
CA PHE A 372 7.70 5.62 -12.15
C PHE A 372 7.41 7.06 -11.74
N ARG A 373 6.69 7.79 -12.59
CA ARG A 373 6.33 9.21 -12.39
C ARG A 373 4.87 9.43 -12.81
N PRO A 374 3.89 9.04 -11.98
CA PRO A 374 2.48 9.16 -12.33
C PRO A 374 2.03 10.63 -12.33
N ALA A 375 1.32 11.04 -13.38
CA ALA A 375 0.80 12.41 -13.52
C ALA A 375 -0.13 12.82 -12.38
N SER A 376 -0.83 11.86 -11.76
CA SER A 376 -1.71 12.09 -10.62
C SER A 376 -0.98 12.62 -9.39
N LEU A 377 0.25 12.18 -9.13
CA LEU A 377 1.06 12.66 -8.02
C LEU A 377 1.46 14.12 -8.25
N THR A 378 1.93 14.45 -9.45
CA THR A 378 2.30 15.83 -9.82
C THR A 378 1.10 16.77 -9.72
N LEU A 379 -0.06 16.37 -10.24
CA LEU A 379 -1.31 17.14 -10.14
C LEU A 379 -1.74 17.33 -8.68
N GLY A 380 -1.68 16.26 -7.88
CA GLY A 380 -2.04 16.31 -6.45
C GLY A 380 -1.16 17.28 -5.65
N LEU A 381 0.15 17.27 -5.89
CA LEU A 381 1.09 18.21 -5.26
C LEU A 381 0.84 19.66 -5.70
N ALA A 382 0.55 19.89 -6.99
CA ALA A 382 0.24 21.22 -7.49
C ALA A 382 -1.06 21.78 -6.86
N LEU A 383 -2.12 20.97 -6.80
CA LEU A 383 -3.38 21.34 -6.16
C LEU A 383 -3.21 21.61 -4.66
N ALA A 384 -2.41 20.80 -3.96
CA ALA A 384 -2.10 21.02 -2.55
C ALA A 384 -1.35 22.34 -2.33
N ALA A 385 -0.39 22.67 -3.19
CA ALA A 385 0.34 23.94 -3.13
C ALA A 385 -0.59 25.15 -3.39
N VAL A 386 -1.48 25.05 -4.38
CA VAL A 386 -2.47 26.10 -4.67
C VAL A 386 -3.42 26.29 -3.47
N ALA A 387 -3.93 25.19 -2.90
CA ALA A 387 -4.78 25.26 -1.72
C ALA A 387 -4.08 25.94 -0.53
N LEU A 388 -2.81 25.62 -0.30
CA LEU A 388 -2.00 26.26 0.73
C LEU A 388 -1.86 27.77 0.49
N VAL A 389 -1.57 28.19 -0.74
CA VAL A 389 -1.47 29.61 -1.10
C VAL A 389 -2.80 30.32 -0.87
N VAL A 390 -3.93 29.72 -1.26
CA VAL A 390 -5.27 30.30 -1.04
C VAL A 390 -5.57 30.45 0.46
N ILE A 391 -5.18 29.48 1.29
CA ILE A 391 -5.34 29.56 2.75
C ILE A 391 -4.49 30.69 3.33
N LEU A 392 -3.24 30.85 2.88
CA LEU A 392 -2.36 31.92 3.36
C LEU A 392 -2.87 33.31 2.95
N LEU A 393 -3.32 33.47 1.71
CA LEU A 393 -3.84 34.73 1.19
C LEU A 393 -5.18 35.12 1.82
N SER A 394 -6.07 34.15 2.07
CA SER A 394 -7.36 34.42 2.73
C SER A 394 -7.16 34.89 4.17
N ASN A 395 -6.25 34.26 4.92
CA ASN A 395 -5.88 34.71 6.26
C ASN A 395 -5.26 36.12 6.26
N TRP A 396 -4.34 36.40 5.32
CA TRP A 396 -3.74 37.74 5.20
C TRP A 396 -4.77 38.82 4.87
N ALA A 397 -5.73 38.53 3.99
CA ALA A 397 -6.79 39.47 3.63
C ALA A 397 -7.76 39.74 4.78
N LEU A 398 -8.00 38.76 5.67
CA LEU A 398 -8.82 38.93 6.87
C LEU A 398 -8.12 39.79 7.92
N ASP A 399 -6.81 39.61 8.14
CA ASP A 399 -6.03 40.44 9.06
C ASP A 399 -6.01 41.91 8.64
N LYS A 400 -5.96 42.18 7.32
CA LYS A 400 -6.03 43.55 6.79
C LYS A 400 -7.39 44.24 6.92
N ARG A 401 -8.48 43.49 7.11
CA ARG A 401 -9.82 44.04 7.34
C ARG A 401 -10.14 44.27 8.81
N ALA A 402 -9.31 43.72 9.71
CA ALA A 402 -9.47 43.83 11.16
C ALA A 402 -8.63 44.97 11.78
N VAL A 403 -7.79 45.63 10.97
CA VAL A 403 -7.08 46.90 11.27
C VAL A 403 -7.78 48.00 10.50
#